data_AF-A0A522T351-F1
#
_entry.id   AF-A0A522T351-F1
#
_cell.length_a   1.000
_cell.length_b   1.000
_cell.length_c   1.000
_cell.angle_alpha   90.00
_cell.angle_beta   90.00
_cell.angle_gamma   90.00
#
_symmetry.space_group_name_H-M   'P 1'
#
loop_
_entity.id
_entity.type
_entity.pdbx_description
1 polymer ?
#
loop_
_entity_poly.entity_id
_entity_poly.type
_entity_poly.pdbx_seq_one_letter_code
_entity_poly.pdbx_strand_id
1 'polypeptide(L)'
;MERDFAQQWMQDWLIRSSGTSVNAESGRRRYPEAAKSEVMLPKVLGSLGMRQKKLAEAAAVAGHRQTALKIYELSLRSLIEAQHNIFSDVPLKKNLMSMAQECMDAIIGLAGHTIERLTIPFHGQTLPAFYHYRNESDPLLVYIPGMDGTKETSSIGPLASPFLSRGFRVIAMDGPGQGEARTLNGVLLRTDNYVSALRAVLDHLQSLGRWSGDGVWVIGSSLGTRWALEFAASDNRVKGLALLHAAFGDLGPLMFSAPPRFHKVLGYMTDLNGEALDKFIQESRLEASMKVDCPTLVCIGEFDPLTTLAEARVLYRDNLAGSKELLVFEDAFHGSDGLDCLGGMNGTDLAADWILDRCLGKPVVSGEFLVGKDSLGPYSRQPLTMWQTSRENL
;
A
#
# COMPACT_ATOMS: atom_id res chain seq x y z
N MET A 1 22.87 -1.52 -14.71
CA MET A 1 23.76 -2.25 -13.77
C MET A 1 24.83 -1.32 -13.17
N GLU A 2 25.52 -0.48 -13.94
CA GLU A 2 26.56 0.43 -13.39
C GLU A 2 26.03 1.51 -12.40
N ARG A 3 24.82 2.05 -12.59
CA ARG A 3 24.24 3.05 -11.67
C ARG A 3 23.98 2.51 -10.26
N ASP A 4 23.46 1.30 -10.14
CA ASP A 4 22.99 0.76 -8.84
C ASP A 4 24.15 0.43 -7.89
N PHE A 5 25.30 -0.02 -8.42
CA PHE A 5 26.48 -0.32 -7.61
C PHE A 5 27.20 0.96 -7.14
N ALA A 6 27.15 2.05 -7.90
CA ALA A 6 27.82 3.30 -7.56
C ALA A 6 27.24 3.98 -6.29
N GLN A 7 26.02 3.61 -5.89
CA GLN A 7 25.30 4.24 -4.79
C GLN A 7 25.00 3.31 -3.60
N GLN A 8 25.46 2.05 -3.64
CA GLN A 8 25.22 1.07 -2.57
C GLN A 8 25.68 1.54 -1.19
N TRP A 9 26.82 2.24 -1.13
CA TRP A 9 27.36 2.76 0.13
C TRP A 9 26.44 3.81 0.77
N MET A 10 25.71 4.62 -0.02
CA MET A 10 24.72 5.57 0.50
C MET A 10 23.51 4.85 1.05
N GLN A 11 23.06 3.80 0.36
CA GLN A 11 21.95 2.97 0.81
C GLN A 11 22.27 2.28 2.15
N ASP A 12 23.49 1.75 2.29
CA ASP A 12 23.97 1.13 3.52
C ASP A 12 24.16 2.16 4.64
N TRP A 13 24.69 3.35 4.31
CA TRP A 13 24.80 4.46 5.26
C TRP A 13 23.42 4.89 5.78
N LEU A 14 22.43 5.03 4.90
CA LEU A 14 21.04 5.36 5.26
C LEU A 14 20.44 4.33 6.21
N ILE A 15 20.60 3.04 5.91
CA ILE A 15 20.13 1.94 6.79
C ILE A 15 20.82 2.02 8.15
N ARG A 16 22.13 2.25 8.18
CA ARG A 16 22.89 2.35 9.43
C ARG A 16 22.49 3.55 10.28
N SER A 17 22.28 4.71 9.66
CA SER A 17 22.01 5.98 10.36
C SER A 17 20.54 6.10 10.78
N SER A 18 19.60 5.79 9.89
CA SER A 18 18.16 5.98 10.11
C SER A 18 17.44 4.69 10.54
N GLY A 19 18.00 3.52 10.22
CA GLY A 19 17.29 2.26 10.39
C GLY A 19 16.20 2.02 9.36
N THR A 20 16.23 2.70 8.22
CA THR A 20 15.36 2.43 7.08
C THR A 20 16.13 2.59 5.77
N SER A 21 15.60 2.04 4.68
CA SER A 21 16.17 2.15 3.34
C SER A 21 15.44 3.17 2.46
N VAL A 22 14.25 3.59 2.88
CA VAL A 22 13.36 4.55 2.22
C VAL A 22 12.64 5.38 3.28
N ASN A 23 12.13 6.54 2.89
CA ASN A 23 11.31 7.42 3.73
C ASN A 23 11.99 7.79 5.07
N ALA A 24 13.30 8.02 5.05
CA ALA A 24 14.11 8.31 6.23
C ALA A 24 13.77 9.68 6.87
N GLU A 25 13.20 10.58 6.09
CA GLU A 25 12.69 11.88 6.50
C GLU A 25 11.61 11.79 7.59
N SER A 26 10.87 10.67 7.66
CA SER A 26 9.91 10.40 8.74
C SER A 26 10.56 10.24 10.13
N GLY A 27 11.88 10.06 10.19
CA GLY A 27 12.62 9.80 11.43
C GLY A 27 12.34 8.42 12.06
N ARG A 28 11.53 7.57 11.42
CA ARG A 28 11.14 6.28 11.98
C ARG A 28 12.06 5.14 11.54
N ARG A 29 12.52 4.37 12.53
CA ARG A 29 13.28 3.15 12.32
C ARG A 29 12.34 2.01 11.90
N ARG A 30 12.52 1.47 10.69
CA ARG A 30 11.79 0.29 10.17
C ARG A 30 12.52 -1.03 10.46
N TYR A 31 13.85 -1.00 10.49
CA TYR A 31 14.71 -2.18 10.62
C TYR A 31 15.32 -2.32 12.02
N PRO A 32 15.52 -3.57 12.49
CA PRO A 32 16.24 -3.83 13.74
C PRO A 32 17.61 -3.17 13.76
N GLU A 33 18.07 -2.72 14.93
CA GLU A 33 19.37 -2.03 15.06
C GLU A 33 20.56 -2.84 14.53
N ALA A 34 20.46 -4.17 14.55
CA ALA A 34 21.47 -5.08 14.02
C ALA A 34 21.63 -4.99 12.49
N ALA A 35 20.62 -4.51 11.75
CA ALA A 35 20.72 -4.31 10.31
C ALA A 35 21.55 -3.05 10.01
N LYS A 36 22.74 -3.23 9.42
CA LYS A 36 23.68 -2.14 9.11
C LYS A 36 23.90 -1.91 7.61
N SER A 37 23.41 -2.80 6.76
CA SER A 37 23.49 -2.71 5.30
C SER A 37 22.36 -3.48 4.65
N GLU A 38 22.11 -3.22 3.37
CA GLU A 38 21.04 -3.85 2.62
C GLU A 38 21.21 -5.38 2.54
N VAL A 39 22.44 -5.84 2.36
CA VAL A 39 22.78 -7.28 2.23
C VAL A 39 22.44 -8.06 3.52
N MET A 40 22.40 -7.38 4.66
CA MET A 40 22.05 -7.98 5.95
C MET A 40 20.54 -8.14 6.13
N LEU A 41 19.72 -7.34 5.43
CA LEU A 41 18.28 -7.25 5.69
C LEU A 41 17.57 -8.60 5.58
N PRO A 42 17.75 -9.40 4.51
CA PRO A 42 17.09 -10.71 4.42
C PRO A 42 17.44 -11.64 5.59
N LYS A 43 18.70 -11.64 6.01
CA LYS A 43 19.15 -12.49 7.13
C LYS A 43 18.61 -11.99 8.48
N VAL A 44 18.75 -10.70 8.77
CA VAL A 44 18.37 -10.12 10.07
C VAL A 44 16.86 -10.21 10.27
N LEU A 45 16.07 -9.78 9.27
CA LEU A 45 14.62 -9.82 9.33
C LEU A 45 14.09 -11.25 9.25
N GLY A 46 14.67 -12.08 8.39
CA GLY A 46 14.30 -13.50 8.28
C GLY A 46 14.54 -14.25 9.60
N SER A 47 15.69 -14.03 10.24
CA SER A 47 15.98 -14.64 11.55
C SER A 47 15.03 -14.16 12.64
N LEU A 48 14.67 -12.87 12.63
CA LEU A 48 13.67 -12.31 13.54
C LEU A 48 12.30 -12.96 13.33
N GLY A 49 11.84 -13.05 12.08
CA GLY A 49 10.59 -13.69 11.70
C GLY A 49 10.56 -15.17 12.12
N MET A 50 11.60 -15.95 11.81
CA MET A 50 11.70 -17.36 12.23
C MET A 50 11.64 -17.52 13.76
N ARG A 51 12.27 -16.62 14.52
CA ARG A 51 12.19 -16.63 15.98
C ARG A 51 10.77 -16.29 16.47
N GLN A 52 10.14 -15.27 15.88
CA GLN A 52 8.76 -14.90 16.19
C GLN A 52 7.80 -16.06 15.88
N LYS A 53 7.92 -16.71 14.73
CA LYS A 53 7.13 -17.89 14.36
C LYS A 53 7.20 -18.99 15.42
N LYS A 54 8.42 -19.37 15.85
CA LYS A 54 8.61 -20.39 16.90
C LYS A 54 7.96 -20.00 18.23
N LEU A 55 8.02 -18.72 18.60
CA LEU A 55 7.35 -18.20 19.80
C LEU A 55 5.82 -18.23 19.66
N ALA A 56 5.30 -17.92 18.47
CA ALA A 56 3.87 -18.00 18.18
C ALA A 56 3.36 -19.45 18.25
N GLU A 57 4.12 -20.40 17.69
CA GLU A 57 3.84 -21.84 17.78
C GLU A 57 3.81 -22.32 19.24
N ALA A 58 4.80 -21.93 20.05
CA ALA A 58 4.84 -22.26 21.47
C ALA A 58 3.65 -21.66 22.24
N ALA A 59 3.28 -20.41 21.95
CA ALA A 59 2.10 -19.78 22.55
C ALA A 59 0.79 -20.50 22.15
N ALA A 60 0.69 -20.95 20.89
CA ALA A 60 -0.47 -21.71 20.41
C ALA A 60 -0.58 -23.08 21.10
N VAL A 61 0.52 -23.81 21.23
CA VAL A 61 0.59 -25.10 21.96
C VAL A 61 0.21 -24.93 23.43
N ALA A 62 0.61 -23.82 24.06
CA ALA A 62 0.22 -23.47 25.42
C ALA A 62 -1.24 -22.99 25.57
N GLY A 63 -2.01 -22.92 24.48
CA GLY A 63 -3.40 -22.47 24.48
C GLY A 63 -3.60 -20.95 24.50
N HIS A 64 -2.53 -20.15 24.38
CA HIS A 64 -2.59 -18.69 24.39
C HIS A 64 -2.92 -18.13 23.01
N ARG A 65 -4.15 -18.36 22.53
CA ARG A 65 -4.59 -18.05 21.16
C ARG A 65 -4.35 -16.59 20.73
N GLN A 66 -4.76 -15.61 21.53
CA GLN A 66 -4.60 -14.19 21.17
C GLN A 66 -3.12 -13.76 21.14
N THR A 67 -2.31 -14.33 22.03
CA THR A 67 -0.86 -14.11 22.05
C THR A 67 -0.22 -14.71 20.80
N ALA A 68 -0.58 -15.94 20.44
CA ALA A 68 -0.10 -16.59 19.23
C ALA A 68 -0.43 -15.78 17.98
N LEU A 69 -1.70 -15.35 17.83
CA LEU A 69 -2.14 -14.51 16.71
C LEU A 69 -1.30 -13.24 16.57
N LYS A 70 -1.11 -12.49 17.67
CA LYS A 70 -0.25 -11.29 17.69
C LYS A 70 1.18 -11.58 17.23
N ILE A 71 1.79 -12.65 17.72
CA ILE A 71 3.17 -12.98 17.37
C ILE A 71 3.28 -13.50 15.93
N TYR A 72 2.29 -14.25 15.43
CA TYR A 72 2.24 -14.66 14.02
C TYR A 72 2.17 -13.45 13.08
N GLU A 73 1.39 -12.41 13.38
CA GLU A 73 1.39 -11.18 12.58
C GLU A 73 2.75 -10.47 12.58
N LEU A 74 3.42 -10.42 13.74
CA LEU A 74 4.79 -9.88 13.83
C LEU A 74 5.77 -10.68 12.98
N SER A 75 5.68 -12.01 13.05
CA SER A 75 6.48 -12.95 12.26
C SER A 75 6.25 -12.74 10.77
N LEU A 76 4.98 -12.70 10.36
CA LEU A 76 4.56 -12.50 8.99
C LEU A 76 5.19 -11.23 8.40
N ARG A 77 5.01 -10.10 9.09
CA ARG A 77 5.58 -8.82 8.66
C ARG A 77 7.10 -8.89 8.51
N SER A 78 7.80 -9.51 9.47
CA SER A 78 9.26 -9.66 9.40
C SER A 78 9.69 -10.52 8.21
N LEU A 79 8.96 -11.60 7.92
CA LEU A 79 9.25 -12.51 6.80
C LEU A 79 8.94 -11.88 5.44
N ILE A 80 7.81 -11.17 5.32
CA ILE A 80 7.45 -10.39 4.12
C ILE A 80 8.47 -9.29 3.87
N GLU A 81 8.90 -8.56 4.91
CA GLU A 81 9.96 -7.57 4.77
C GLU A 81 11.29 -8.23 4.37
N ALA A 82 11.65 -9.37 4.97
CA ALA A 82 12.88 -10.09 4.64
C ALA A 82 12.95 -10.50 3.17
N GLN A 83 11.89 -11.10 2.63
CA GLN A 83 11.85 -11.51 1.22
C GLN A 83 11.80 -10.30 0.27
N HIS A 84 11.17 -9.20 0.69
CA HIS A 84 11.05 -7.99 -0.13
C HIS A 84 12.42 -7.33 -0.35
N ASN A 85 13.37 -7.59 0.55
CA ASN A 85 14.76 -7.16 0.43
C ASN A 85 15.62 -8.09 -0.46
N ILE A 86 15.00 -8.97 -1.25
CA ILE A 86 15.67 -9.83 -2.24
C ILE A 86 15.08 -9.55 -3.63
N PHE A 87 15.92 -9.03 -4.53
CA PHE A 87 15.53 -8.59 -5.89
C PHE A 87 15.89 -9.62 -6.98
N SER A 88 15.91 -10.90 -6.63
CA SER A 88 16.22 -12.00 -7.53
C SER A 88 15.46 -13.26 -7.14
N ASP A 89 15.20 -14.12 -8.13
CA ASP A 89 14.42 -15.34 -7.95
C ASP A 89 15.29 -16.50 -7.40
N VAL A 90 15.82 -16.29 -6.20
CA VAL A 90 16.65 -17.27 -5.49
C VAL A 90 15.82 -18.12 -4.51
N PRO A 91 16.24 -19.37 -4.20
CA PRO A 91 15.52 -20.25 -3.28
C PRO A 91 15.22 -19.62 -1.92
N LEU A 92 16.12 -18.78 -1.39
CA LEU A 92 15.92 -18.09 -0.12
C LEU A 92 14.65 -17.21 -0.14
N LYS A 93 14.39 -16.48 -1.23
CA LYS A 93 13.19 -15.63 -1.34
C LYS A 93 11.91 -16.47 -1.26
N LYS A 94 11.87 -17.55 -2.03
CA LYS A 94 10.74 -18.50 -2.04
C LYS A 94 10.53 -19.16 -0.68
N ASN A 95 11.61 -19.54 0.01
CA ASN A 95 11.53 -20.13 1.35
C ASN A 95 10.99 -19.13 2.39
N LEU A 96 11.44 -17.88 2.37
CA LEU A 96 10.92 -16.83 3.27
C LEU A 96 9.43 -16.56 3.01
N MET A 97 9.01 -16.54 1.75
CA MET A 97 7.60 -16.41 1.39
C MET A 97 6.77 -17.61 1.85
N SER A 98 7.28 -18.83 1.69
CA SER A 98 6.60 -20.03 2.18
C SER A 98 6.40 -19.98 3.70
N MET A 99 7.41 -19.54 4.46
CA MET A 99 7.26 -19.34 5.91
C MET A 99 6.24 -18.23 6.25
N ALA A 100 6.16 -17.17 5.43
CA ALA A 100 5.15 -16.12 5.59
C ALA A 100 3.75 -16.70 5.35
N GLN A 101 3.56 -17.54 4.32
CA GLN A 101 2.30 -18.23 4.05
C GLN A 101 1.91 -19.16 5.21
N GLU A 102 2.84 -19.91 5.79
CA GLU A 102 2.56 -20.73 6.99
C GLU A 102 2.09 -19.86 8.18
N CYS A 103 2.66 -18.67 8.36
CA CYS A 103 2.18 -17.73 9.37
C CYS A 103 0.75 -17.26 9.06
N MET A 104 0.46 -16.95 7.79
CA MET A 104 -0.89 -16.60 7.37
C MET A 104 -1.90 -17.72 7.59
N ASP A 105 -1.55 -18.97 7.30
CA ASP A 105 -2.44 -20.11 7.53
C ASP A 105 -2.76 -20.29 9.02
N ALA A 106 -1.76 -20.09 9.89
CA ALA A 106 -1.98 -20.06 11.34
C ALA A 106 -2.85 -18.87 11.78
N ILE A 107 -2.64 -17.69 11.19
CA ILE A 107 -3.46 -16.50 11.43
C ILE A 107 -4.92 -16.75 11.04
N ILE A 108 -5.18 -17.35 9.87
CA ILE A 108 -6.52 -17.71 9.40
C ILE A 108 -7.24 -18.60 10.42
N GLY A 109 -6.55 -19.61 10.98
CA GLY A 109 -7.12 -20.50 12.01
C GLY A 109 -7.33 -19.85 13.40
N LEU A 110 -6.74 -18.68 13.64
CA LEU A 110 -6.80 -17.96 14.92
C LEU A 110 -7.65 -16.69 14.87
N ALA A 111 -7.91 -16.15 13.68
CA ALA A 111 -8.60 -14.88 13.47
C ALA A 111 -10.04 -14.91 14.03
N GLY A 112 -10.52 -13.74 14.45
CA GLY A 112 -11.88 -13.55 14.97
C GLY A 112 -12.93 -13.27 13.89
N HIS A 113 -12.61 -13.49 12.62
CA HIS A 113 -13.45 -13.29 11.43
C HIS A 113 -12.95 -14.17 10.30
N THR A 114 -13.70 -14.23 9.20
CA THR A 114 -13.35 -15.05 8.06
C THR A 114 -12.26 -14.39 7.23
N ILE A 115 -11.24 -15.18 6.89
CA ILE A 115 -10.16 -14.81 5.98
C ILE A 115 -10.07 -15.93 4.94
N GLU A 116 -10.40 -15.62 3.68
CA GLU A 116 -10.30 -16.55 2.57
C GLU A 116 -9.09 -16.22 1.69
N ARG A 117 -8.35 -17.25 1.32
CA ARG A 117 -7.32 -17.16 0.27
C ARG A 117 -7.99 -17.41 -1.07
N LEU A 118 -7.92 -16.44 -1.97
CA LEU A 118 -8.45 -16.54 -3.32
C LEU A 118 -7.29 -16.68 -4.33
N THR A 119 -7.54 -17.47 -5.37
CA THR A 119 -6.62 -17.66 -6.50
C THR A 119 -7.35 -17.22 -7.76
N ILE A 120 -7.10 -15.98 -8.17
CA ILE A 120 -7.86 -15.32 -9.23
C ILE A 120 -7.19 -15.63 -10.58
N PRO A 121 -7.91 -16.21 -11.56
CA PRO A 121 -7.35 -16.43 -12.90
C PRO A 121 -6.99 -15.11 -13.60
N PHE A 122 -5.79 -15.03 -14.17
CA PHE A 122 -5.33 -13.82 -14.86
C PHE A 122 -4.32 -14.16 -15.97
N HIS A 123 -4.70 -13.95 -17.23
CA HIS A 123 -3.83 -14.13 -18.42
C HIS A 123 -3.05 -15.47 -18.44
N GLY A 124 -3.69 -16.59 -18.06
CA GLY A 124 -3.06 -17.91 -17.98
C GLY A 124 -2.18 -18.15 -16.74
N GLN A 125 -2.06 -17.15 -15.87
CA GLN A 125 -1.45 -17.21 -14.54
C GLN A 125 -2.53 -17.01 -13.47
N THR A 126 -2.11 -16.79 -12.22
CA THR A 126 -3.02 -16.52 -11.11
C THR A 126 -2.54 -15.38 -10.22
N LEU A 127 -3.49 -14.61 -9.68
CA LEU A 127 -3.27 -13.54 -8.71
C LEU A 127 -3.74 -14.02 -7.33
N PRO A 128 -2.85 -14.13 -6.34
CA PRO A 128 -3.22 -14.45 -4.97
C PRO A 128 -3.85 -13.25 -4.29
N ALA A 129 -4.96 -13.47 -3.58
CA ALA A 129 -5.62 -12.44 -2.80
C ALA A 129 -6.08 -12.97 -1.43
N PHE A 130 -6.20 -12.06 -0.46
CA PHE A 130 -6.91 -12.33 0.78
C PHE A 130 -8.21 -11.54 0.83
N TYR A 131 -9.27 -12.25 1.18
CA TYR A 131 -10.61 -11.71 1.35
C TYR A 131 -11.05 -11.84 2.80
N HIS A 132 -11.16 -10.70 3.48
CA HIS A 132 -11.53 -10.61 4.88
C HIS A 132 -12.98 -10.13 5.01
N TYR A 133 -13.79 -10.84 5.79
CA TYR A 133 -15.18 -10.43 6.05
C TYR A 133 -15.73 -10.97 7.36
N ARG A 134 -16.76 -10.28 7.89
CA ARG A 134 -17.59 -10.74 9.01
C ARG A 134 -18.99 -11.13 8.55
N ASN A 135 -19.59 -10.32 7.66
CA ASN A 135 -20.88 -10.60 7.04
C ASN A 135 -20.76 -10.43 5.53
N GLU A 136 -21.38 -11.33 4.76
CA GLU A 136 -21.38 -11.30 3.29
C GLU A 136 -22.20 -10.14 2.70
N SER A 137 -23.04 -9.48 3.50
CA SER A 137 -23.82 -8.32 3.07
C SER A 137 -23.09 -6.99 3.24
N ASP A 138 -21.94 -6.98 3.93
CA ASP A 138 -21.20 -5.76 4.22
C ASP A 138 -20.64 -5.14 2.90
N PRO A 139 -20.51 -3.81 2.80
CA PRO A 139 -19.94 -3.18 1.61
C PRO A 139 -18.54 -3.70 1.29
N LEU A 140 -18.27 -3.89 0.00
CA LEU A 140 -16.96 -4.34 -0.48
C LEU A 140 -15.98 -3.17 -0.60
N LEU A 141 -14.77 -3.39 -0.12
CA LEU A 141 -13.62 -2.51 -0.25
C LEU A 141 -12.44 -3.27 -0.87
N VAL A 142 -11.86 -2.71 -1.92
CA VAL A 142 -10.62 -3.19 -2.56
C VAL A 142 -9.46 -2.34 -2.06
N TYR A 143 -8.49 -2.98 -1.42
CA TYR A 143 -7.23 -2.36 -1.02
C TYR A 143 -6.16 -2.64 -2.07
N ILE A 144 -5.54 -1.57 -2.58
CA ILE A 144 -4.49 -1.62 -3.59
C ILE A 144 -3.16 -1.25 -2.93
N PRO A 145 -2.27 -2.23 -2.68
CA PRO A 145 -0.98 -1.96 -2.06
C PRO A 145 -0.07 -1.13 -2.97
N GLY A 146 0.87 -0.41 -2.34
CA GLY A 146 1.94 0.31 -3.03
C GLY A 146 3.00 -0.62 -3.62
N MET A 147 4.07 -0.02 -4.15
CA MET A 147 5.13 -0.75 -4.83
C MET A 147 5.82 -1.78 -3.92
N ASP A 148 6.00 -1.44 -2.64
CA ASP A 148 6.59 -2.30 -1.61
C ASP A 148 5.56 -3.03 -0.73
N GLY A 149 4.28 -2.94 -1.10
CA GLY A 149 3.17 -3.57 -0.41
C GLY A 149 2.81 -4.95 -0.97
N THR A 150 2.10 -5.74 -0.15
CA THR A 150 1.55 -7.05 -0.49
C THR A 150 0.13 -7.17 0.07
N LYS A 151 -0.61 -8.21 -0.32
CA LYS A 151 -1.94 -8.55 0.25
C LYS A 151 -1.93 -8.77 1.76
N GLU A 152 -0.78 -8.97 2.40
CA GLU A 152 -0.60 -9.10 3.85
C GLU A 152 -0.42 -7.75 4.59
N THR A 153 -0.68 -6.63 3.92
CA THR A 153 -0.50 -5.30 4.52
C THR A 153 -1.22 -5.20 5.87
N SER A 154 -0.55 -4.67 6.90
CA SER A 154 -1.08 -4.67 8.27
C SER A 154 -2.35 -3.86 8.44
N SER A 155 -2.57 -2.81 7.64
CA SER A 155 -3.78 -1.97 7.65
C SER A 155 -5.05 -2.71 7.23
N ILE A 156 -4.93 -3.91 6.67
CA ILE A 156 -6.05 -4.81 6.36
C ILE A 156 -5.96 -6.15 7.13
N GLY A 157 -4.93 -6.30 7.96
CA GLY A 157 -4.68 -7.51 8.74
C GLY A 157 -5.68 -7.72 9.88
N PRO A 158 -5.73 -8.93 10.44
CA PRO A 158 -6.82 -9.33 11.32
C PRO A 158 -6.91 -8.57 12.65
N LEU A 159 -5.80 -8.05 13.18
CA LEU A 159 -5.83 -7.30 14.45
C LEU A 159 -6.02 -5.80 14.28
N ALA A 160 -5.73 -5.24 13.11
CA ALA A 160 -5.57 -3.80 12.93
C ALA A 160 -6.42 -3.19 11.81
N SER A 161 -7.26 -3.98 11.12
CA SER A 161 -8.08 -3.43 10.04
C SER A 161 -9.17 -2.47 10.55
N PRO A 162 -9.10 -1.16 10.19
CA PRO A 162 -10.14 -0.21 10.56
C PRO A 162 -11.43 -0.43 9.75
N PHE A 163 -11.35 -1.11 8.62
CA PHE A 163 -12.49 -1.41 7.75
C PHE A 163 -13.35 -2.55 8.31
N LEU A 164 -12.72 -3.64 8.78
CA LEU A 164 -13.45 -4.77 9.36
C LEU A 164 -14.22 -4.37 10.63
N SER A 165 -13.65 -3.47 11.44
CA SER A 165 -14.33 -2.93 12.63
C SER A 165 -15.50 -1.99 12.29
N ARG A 166 -15.53 -1.46 11.06
CA ARG A 166 -16.58 -0.57 10.54
C ARG A 166 -17.57 -1.27 9.61
N GLY A 167 -17.54 -2.60 9.55
CA GLY A 167 -18.50 -3.39 8.79
C GLY A 167 -18.25 -3.36 7.28
N PHE A 168 -17.00 -3.44 6.84
CA PHE A 168 -16.63 -3.67 5.44
C PHE A 168 -16.09 -5.08 5.23
N ARG A 169 -16.28 -5.61 4.03
CA ARG A 169 -15.49 -6.73 3.51
C ARG A 169 -14.31 -6.16 2.75
N VAL A 170 -13.13 -6.71 2.94
CA VAL A 170 -11.88 -6.17 2.38
C VAL A 170 -11.20 -7.22 1.54
N ILE A 171 -10.86 -6.89 0.31
CA ILE A 171 -10.00 -7.71 -0.54
C ILE A 171 -8.72 -6.97 -0.88
N ALA A 172 -7.58 -7.66 -0.78
CA ALA A 172 -6.31 -7.20 -1.31
C ALA A 172 -5.64 -8.31 -2.11
N MET A 173 -5.02 -7.93 -3.22
CA MET A 173 -4.29 -8.86 -4.08
C MET A 173 -2.79 -8.54 -4.05
N ASP A 174 -1.99 -9.58 -4.26
CA ASP A 174 -0.68 -9.38 -4.89
C ASP A 174 -0.94 -9.19 -6.39
N GLY A 175 -0.85 -7.95 -6.85
CA GLY A 175 -1.03 -7.60 -8.26
C GLY A 175 0.21 -7.90 -9.11
N PRO A 176 0.18 -7.56 -10.41
CA PRO A 176 1.36 -7.67 -11.28
C PRO A 176 2.60 -7.02 -10.67
N GLY A 177 3.70 -7.76 -10.63
CA GLY A 177 4.96 -7.31 -10.03
C GLY A 177 5.05 -7.46 -8.50
N GLN A 178 3.97 -7.78 -7.79
CA GLN A 178 3.96 -7.83 -6.33
C GLN A 178 3.98 -9.26 -5.78
N GLY A 179 4.56 -9.40 -4.58
CA GLY A 179 4.44 -10.58 -3.71
C GLY A 179 4.51 -11.94 -4.41
N GLU A 180 3.52 -12.78 -4.11
CA GLU A 180 3.34 -14.13 -4.66
C GLU A 180 3.08 -14.12 -6.17
N ALA A 181 2.31 -13.15 -6.67
CA ALA A 181 2.02 -13.04 -8.10
C ALA A 181 3.31 -12.92 -8.92
N ARG A 182 4.25 -12.08 -8.50
CA ARG A 182 5.57 -11.94 -9.15
C ARG A 182 6.51 -13.10 -8.88
N THR A 183 6.67 -13.49 -7.62
CA THR A 183 7.77 -14.40 -7.23
C THR A 183 7.45 -15.88 -7.50
N LEU A 184 6.17 -16.26 -7.34
CA LEU A 184 5.73 -17.65 -7.47
C LEU A 184 5.01 -17.90 -8.79
N ASN A 185 4.22 -16.94 -9.26
CA ASN A 185 3.36 -17.12 -10.43
C ASN A 185 3.88 -16.46 -11.71
N GLY A 186 4.96 -15.68 -11.63
CA GLY A 186 5.60 -15.05 -12.79
C GLY A 186 4.80 -13.89 -13.42
N VAL A 187 3.90 -13.27 -12.66
CA VAL A 187 3.11 -12.11 -13.11
C VAL A 187 3.98 -10.85 -13.00
N LEU A 188 4.54 -10.42 -14.12
CA LEU A 188 5.38 -9.22 -14.19
C LEU A 188 4.51 -7.96 -14.33
N LEU A 189 4.96 -6.85 -13.74
CA LEU A 189 4.33 -5.54 -13.95
C LEU A 189 4.56 -5.07 -15.39
N ARG A 190 3.49 -4.66 -16.05
CA ARG A 190 3.48 -3.98 -17.35
C ARG A 190 2.73 -2.66 -17.21
N THR A 191 2.84 -1.79 -18.20
CA THR A 191 2.22 -0.45 -18.16
C THR A 191 0.70 -0.50 -18.16
N ASP A 192 0.08 -1.60 -18.61
CA ASP A 192 -1.36 -1.71 -18.87
C ASP A 192 -2.07 -2.80 -18.05
N ASN A 193 -1.35 -3.61 -17.27
CA ASN A 193 -1.89 -4.85 -16.73
C ASN A 193 -2.39 -4.80 -15.28
N TYR A 194 -2.16 -3.70 -14.56
CA TYR A 194 -2.61 -3.61 -13.16
C TYR A 194 -4.12 -3.35 -13.06
N VAL A 195 -4.67 -2.47 -13.91
CA VAL A 195 -6.12 -2.21 -13.96
C VAL A 195 -6.89 -3.47 -14.39
N SER A 196 -6.37 -4.24 -15.36
CA SER A 196 -7.02 -5.50 -15.77
C SER A 196 -6.97 -6.56 -14.66
N ALA A 197 -5.92 -6.59 -13.84
CA ALA A 197 -5.86 -7.42 -12.65
C ALA A 197 -6.96 -7.05 -11.62
N LEU A 198 -7.19 -5.76 -11.37
CA LEU A 198 -8.27 -5.29 -10.50
C LEU A 198 -9.66 -5.69 -11.02
N ARG A 199 -9.89 -5.60 -12.34
CA ARG A 199 -11.12 -6.10 -12.97
C ARG A 199 -11.30 -7.59 -12.75
N ALA A 200 -10.25 -8.38 -12.95
CA ALA A 200 -10.29 -9.83 -12.75
C ALA A 200 -10.64 -10.22 -11.31
N VAL A 201 -10.20 -9.45 -10.31
CA VAL A 201 -10.59 -9.64 -8.90
C VAL A 201 -12.11 -9.51 -8.75
N LEU A 202 -12.70 -8.43 -9.27
CA LEU A 202 -14.14 -8.19 -9.17
C LEU A 202 -14.96 -9.21 -9.95
N ASP A 203 -14.53 -9.54 -11.17
CA ASP A 203 -15.18 -10.54 -12.02
C ASP A 203 -15.16 -11.92 -11.35
N HIS A 204 -14.06 -12.27 -10.69
CA HIS A 204 -13.94 -13.52 -9.95
C HIS A 204 -14.88 -13.57 -8.75
N LEU A 205 -14.93 -12.52 -7.92
CA LEU A 205 -15.88 -12.44 -6.80
C LEU A 205 -17.33 -12.55 -7.27
N GLN A 206 -17.67 -11.90 -8.39
CA GLN A 206 -19.00 -11.97 -8.98
C GLN A 206 -19.31 -13.38 -9.49
N SER A 207 -18.35 -14.06 -10.14
CA SER A 207 -18.50 -15.43 -10.62
C SER A 207 -18.74 -16.45 -9.50
N LEU A 208 -18.21 -16.19 -8.31
CA LEU A 208 -18.41 -16.99 -7.10
C LEU A 208 -19.72 -16.65 -6.36
N GLY A 209 -20.50 -15.67 -6.85
CA GLY A 209 -21.70 -15.17 -6.17
C GLY A 209 -21.40 -14.42 -4.86
N ARG A 210 -20.15 -14.01 -4.63
CA ARG A 210 -19.71 -13.32 -3.41
C ARG A 210 -19.94 -11.82 -3.45
N TRP A 211 -20.21 -11.27 -4.63
CA TRP A 211 -20.51 -9.85 -4.79
C TRP A 211 -21.55 -9.65 -5.88
N SER A 212 -22.56 -8.82 -5.61
CA SER A 212 -23.71 -8.60 -6.49
C SER A 212 -23.46 -7.54 -7.57
N GLY A 213 -22.25 -6.96 -7.64
CA GLY A 213 -21.96 -5.87 -8.57
C GLY A 213 -22.57 -4.54 -8.14
N ASP A 214 -22.96 -4.39 -6.87
CA ASP A 214 -23.63 -3.19 -6.37
C ASP A 214 -22.72 -1.96 -6.32
N GLY A 215 -21.42 -2.12 -6.61
CA GLY A 215 -20.37 -1.11 -6.64
C GLY A 215 -19.41 -1.22 -5.45
N VAL A 216 -18.14 -0.85 -5.65
CA VAL A 216 -17.03 -1.11 -4.72
C VAL A 216 -16.33 0.17 -4.27
N TRP A 217 -15.89 0.21 -3.01
CA TRP A 217 -14.98 1.24 -2.53
C TRP A 217 -13.54 0.83 -2.79
N VAL A 218 -12.67 1.77 -3.15
CA VAL A 218 -11.27 1.46 -3.42
C VAL A 218 -10.39 2.35 -2.55
N ILE A 219 -9.36 1.75 -1.98
CA ILE A 219 -8.29 2.49 -1.33
C ILE A 219 -6.96 2.15 -1.99
N GLY A 220 -6.26 3.19 -2.43
CA GLY A 220 -4.89 3.09 -2.93
C GLY A 220 -3.91 3.62 -1.89
N SER A 221 -2.75 3.00 -1.81
CA SER A 221 -1.67 3.40 -0.90
C SER A 221 -0.37 3.56 -1.70
N SER A 222 0.32 4.70 -1.57
CA SER A 222 1.53 5.01 -2.34
C SER A 222 1.29 4.80 -3.84
N LEU A 223 2.13 4.02 -4.55
CA LEU A 223 1.95 3.74 -5.98
C LEU A 223 0.58 3.11 -6.32
N GLY A 224 -0.05 2.44 -5.35
CA GLY A 224 -1.41 1.93 -5.48
C GLY A 224 -2.46 3.00 -5.70
N THR A 225 -2.19 4.27 -5.33
CA THR A 225 -3.09 5.40 -5.63
C THR A 225 -3.18 5.69 -7.12
N ARG A 226 -2.09 5.50 -7.88
CA ARG A 226 -2.13 5.63 -9.34
C ARG A 226 -3.06 4.57 -9.95
N TRP A 227 -2.87 3.31 -9.57
CA TRP A 227 -3.70 2.22 -10.07
C TRP A 227 -5.17 2.35 -9.63
N ALA A 228 -5.43 2.91 -8.44
CA ALA A 228 -6.78 3.23 -7.98
C ALA A 228 -7.45 4.30 -8.87
N LEU A 229 -6.72 5.36 -9.24
CA LEU A 229 -7.20 6.41 -10.14
C LEU A 229 -7.51 5.85 -11.53
N GLU A 230 -6.56 5.12 -12.13
CA GLU A 230 -6.73 4.51 -13.45
C GLU A 230 -7.90 3.51 -13.48
N PHE A 231 -8.08 2.77 -12.39
CA PHE A 231 -9.19 1.84 -12.23
C PHE A 231 -10.53 2.57 -12.17
N ALA A 232 -10.67 3.58 -11.31
CA ALA A 232 -11.91 4.35 -11.19
C ALA A 232 -12.26 5.13 -12.44
N ALA A 233 -11.27 5.63 -13.18
CA ALA A 233 -11.47 6.33 -14.43
C ALA A 233 -11.98 5.42 -15.55
N SER A 234 -11.72 4.12 -15.46
CA SER A 234 -12.02 3.16 -16.54
C SER A 234 -13.03 2.08 -16.15
N ASP A 235 -13.49 2.03 -14.91
CA ASP A 235 -14.43 1.03 -14.42
C ASP A 235 -15.54 1.66 -13.56
N ASN A 236 -16.77 1.67 -14.10
CA ASN A 236 -17.92 2.30 -13.48
C ASN A 236 -18.42 1.59 -12.21
N ARG A 237 -17.84 0.43 -11.86
CA ARG A 237 -18.16 -0.29 -10.63
C ARG A 237 -17.55 0.40 -9.41
N VAL A 238 -16.59 1.30 -9.58
CA VAL A 238 -15.98 2.04 -8.47
C VAL A 238 -16.91 3.15 -7.97
N LYS A 239 -17.40 3.00 -6.74
CA LYS A 239 -18.29 3.98 -6.06
C LYS A 239 -17.55 5.18 -5.49
N GLY A 240 -16.27 5.03 -5.19
CA GLY A 240 -15.44 6.09 -4.63
C GLY A 240 -14.08 5.60 -4.20
N LEU A 241 -13.20 6.57 -3.99
CA LEU A 241 -11.78 6.38 -3.76
C LEU A 241 -11.31 7.04 -2.47
N ALA A 242 -10.38 6.40 -1.77
CA ALA A 242 -9.47 7.06 -0.86
C ALA A 242 -8.02 6.82 -1.32
N LEU A 243 -7.26 7.90 -1.50
CA LEU A 243 -5.87 7.86 -1.93
C LEU A 243 -4.98 8.26 -0.77
N LEU A 244 -4.26 7.30 -0.20
CA LEU A 244 -3.41 7.50 0.97
C LEU A 244 -1.95 7.72 0.56
N HIS A 245 -1.34 8.76 1.15
CA HIS A 245 0.07 9.16 0.94
C HIS A 245 0.42 9.07 -0.53
N ALA A 246 -0.31 9.87 -1.29
CA ALA A 246 -0.54 9.59 -2.69
C ALA A 246 0.75 9.66 -3.51
N ALA A 247 0.91 8.70 -4.42
CA ALA A 247 2.02 8.62 -5.35
C ALA A 247 1.48 8.25 -6.73
N PHE A 248 0.99 9.28 -7.44
CA PHE A 248 0.36 9.15 -8.76
C PHE A 248 1.07 9.94 -9.87
N GLY A 249 2.14 10.64 -9.53
CA GLY A 249 2.96 11.37 -10.50
C GLY A 249 3.67 10.46 -11.51
N ASP A 250 4.33 11.09 -12.47
CA ASP A 250 5.21 10.42 -13.43
C ASP A 250 6.31 9.66 -12.66
N LEU A 251 6.50 8.37 -12.98
CA LEU A 251 7.56 7.60 -12.34
C LEU A 251 8.96 8.16 -12.65
N GLY A 252 9.15 8.90 -13.75
CA GLY A 252 10.44 9.51 -14.11
C GLY A 252 11.02 10.40 -13.00
N PRO A 253 10.40 11.56 -12.70
CA PRO A 253 10.85 12.46 -11.64
C PRO A 253 10.94 11.78 -10.27
N LEU A 254 9.96 10.92 -9.96
CA LEU A 254 9.93 10.12 -8.73
C LEU A 254 11.19 9.28 -8.61
N MET A 255 11.46 8.43 -9.60
CA MET A 255 12.57 7.49 -9.55
C MET A 255 13.92 8.22 -9.54
N PHE A 256 14.05 9.34 -10.24
CA PHE A 256 15.29 10.14 -10.23
C PHE A 256 15.65 10.68 -8.83
N SER A 257 14.64 11.04 -8.03
CA SER A 257 14.84 11.65 -6.70
C SER A 257 14.78 10.64 -5.56
N ALA A 258 14.28 9.43 -5.83
CA ALA A 258 14.02 8.44 -4.79
C ALA A 258 15.26 7.57 -4.48
N PRO A 259 15.35 6.98 -3.27
CA PRO A 259 16.44 6.09 -2.90
C PRO A 259 16.68 4.95 -3.90
N PRO A 260 17.93 4.49 -4.10
CA PRO A 260 18.28 3.44 -5.07
C PRO A 260 17.46 2.17 -4.95
N ARG A 261 16.98 1.85 -3.75
CA ARG A 261 16.06 0.73 -3.50
C ARG A 261 14.85 0.72 -4.44
N PHE A 262 14.21 1.87 -4.71
CA PHE A 262 12.99 1.89 -5.53
C PHE A 262 13.25 1.44 -6.97
N HIS A 263 14.41 1.79 -7.55
CA HIS A 263 14.85 1.26 -8.84
C HIS A 263 15.02 -0.27 -8.82
N LYS A 264 15.62 -0.82 -7.76
CA LYS A 264 15.79 -2.27 -7.62
C LYS A 264 14.44 -2.98 -7.49
N VAL A 265 13.51 -2.42 -6.73
CA VAL A 265 12.15 -2.95 -6.59
C VAL A 265 11.45 -2.94 -7.96
N LEU A 266 11.43 -1.80 -8.65
CA LEU A 266 10.75 -1.69 -9.95
C LEU A 266 11.39 -2.59 -11.01
N GLY A 267 12.72 -2.68 -11.05
CA GLY A 267 13.44 -3.60 -11.92
C GLY A 267 13.05 -5.06 -11.63
N TYR A 268 12.91 -5.44 -10.35
CA TYR A 268 12.40 -6.76 -9.99
C TYR A 268 10.95 -6.95 -10.45
N MET A 269 10.04 -6.03 -10.14
CA MET A 269 8.62 -6.11 -10.51
C MET A 269 8.41 -6.33 -12.01
N THR A 270 9.21 -5.66 -12.84
CA THR A 270 9.10 -5.64 -14.30
C THR A 270 9.98 -6.70 -14.98
N ASP A 271 10.99 -7.22 -14.28
CA ASP A 271 12.10 -7.99 -14.86
C ASP A 271 12.89 -7.21 -15.93
N LEU A 272 13.03 -5.90 -15.72
CA LEU A 272 13.76 -4.99 -16.60
C LEU A 272 14.98 -4.39 -15.90
N ASN A 273 15.95 -3.97 -16.71
CA ASN A 273 17.14 -3.27 -16.24
C ASN A 273 17.67 -2.31 -17.31
N GLY A 274 18.57 -1.41 -16.90
CA GLY A 274 19.24 -0.48 -17.81
C GLY A 274 18.26 0.36 -18.63
N GLU A 275 18.56 0.56 -19.91
CA GLU A 275 17.74 1.38 -20.83
C GLU A 275 16.29 0.89 -20.93
N ALA A 276 16.04 -0.41 -20.81
CA ALA A 276 14.68 -0.95 -20.86
C ALA A 276 13.86 -0.55 -19.63
N LEU A 277 14.48 -0.52 -18.45
CA LEU A 277 13.83 -0.04 -17.23
C LEU A 277 13.64 1.49 -17.29
N ASP A 278 14.63 2.23 -17.79
CA ASP A 278 14.52 3.67 -17.96
C ASP A 278 13.37 4.04 -18.92
N LYS A 279 13.22 3.29 -20.02
CA LYS A 279 12.09 3.44 -20.94
C LYS A 279 10.76 3.13 -20.26
N PHE A 280 10.66 2.03 -19.52
CA PHE A 280 9.46 1.69 -18.76
C PHE A 280 9.06 2.81 -17.78
N ILE A 281 10.05 3.35 -17.05
CA ILE A 281 9.84 4.48 -16.12
C ILE A 281 9.30 5.70 -16.87
N GLN A 282 9.89 6.04 -18.02
CA GLN A 282 9.46 7.18 -18.84
C GLN A 282 8.09 7.00 -19.48
N GLU A 283 7.64 5.77 -19.73
CA GLU A 283 6.32 5.48 -20.29
C GLU A 283 5.24 5.34 -19.21
N SER A 284 5.65 5.11 -17.96
CA SER A 284 4.74 4.89 -16.83
C SER A 284 4.23 6.20 -16.23
N ARG A 285 3.25 6.81 -16.89
CA ARG A 285 2.65 8.09 -16.48
C ARG A 285 1.14 7.97 -16.34
N LEU A 286 0.57 8.79 -15.46
CA LEU A 286 -0.87 8.98 -15.45
C LEU A 286 -1.28 9.80 -16.68
N GLU A 287 -2.30 9.34 -17.40
CA GLU A 287 -2.83 10.04 -18.56
C GLU A 287 -3.44 11.38 -18.15
N ALA A 288 -2.94 12.50 -18.68
CA ALA A 288 -3.41 13.83 -18.30
C ALA A 288 -4.90 14.07 -18.59
N SER A 289 -5.45 13.36 -19.59
CA SER A 289 -6.86 13.43 -19.96
C SER A 289 -7.79 12.59 -19.06
N MET A 290 -7.23 11.72 -18.21
CA MET A 290 -7.99 10.84 -17.33
C MET A 290 -8.90 11.64 -16.39
N LYS A 291 -10.16 11.22 -16.25
CA LYS A 291 -11.13 11.80 -15.32
C LYS A 291 -11.71 10.76 -14.38
N VAL A 292 -11.89 11.14 -13.12
CA VAL A 292 -12.56 10.33 -12.09
C VAL A 292 -13.79 11.09 -11.60
N ASP A 293 -14.97 10.50 -11.84
CA ASP A 293 -16.27 11.11 -11.51
C ASP A 293 -16.82 10.70 -10.14
N CYS A 294 -16.26 9.65 -9.52
CA CYS A 294 -16.71 9.17 -8.22
C CYS A 294 -16.14 10.01 -7.05
N PRO A 295 -16.82 10.05 -5.89
CA PRO A 295 -16.32 10.63 -4.66
C PRO A 295 -14.87 10.24 -4.37
N THR A 296 -13.98 11.21 -4.19
CA THR A 296 -12.55 10.94 -4.00
C THR A 296 -11.96 11.72 -2.82
N LEU A 297 -11.34 11.01 -1.88
CA LEU A 297 -10.49 11.57 -0.84
C LEU A 297 -9.03 11.46 -1.27
N VAL A 298 -8.29 12.56 -1.20
CA VAL A 298 -6.84 12.60 -1.39
C VAL A 298 -6.17 12.97 -0.08
N CYS A 299 -5.29 12.12 0.43
CA CYS A 299 -4.52 12.35 1.64
C CYS A 299 -3.03 12.40 1.31
N ILE A 300 -2.36 13.48 1.67
CA ILE A 300 -0.94 13.68 1.36
C ILE A 300 -0.21 14.36 2.52
N GLY A 301 1.05 13.99 2.74
CA GLY A 301 1.92 14.73 3.64
C GLY A 301 2.38 16.03 2.97
N GLU A 302 2.43 17.12 3.72
CA GLU A 302 2.88 18.42 3.21
C GLU A 302 4.27 18.37 2.54
N PHE A 303 5.15 17.52 3.06
CA PHE A 303 6.53 17.34 2.63
C PHE A 303 6.76 15.98 1.96
N ASP A 304 5.73 15.36 1.38
CA ASP A 304 5.89 14.09 0.68
C ASP A 304 6.92 14.22 -0.47
N PRO A 305 8.05 13.48 -0.43
CA PRO A 305 9.09 13.57 -1.45
C PRO A 305 8.75 12.78 -2.72
N LEU A 306 7.72 11.93 -2.72
CA LEU A 306 7.36 11.08 -3.84
C LEU A 306 6.30 11.72 -4.75
N THR A 307 5.41 12.52 -4.18
CA THR A 307 4.50 13.37 -4.95
C THR A 307 4.40 14.69 -4.22
N THR A 308 4.75 15.75 -4.92
CA THR A 308 4.72 17.08 -4.34
C THR A 308 3.27 17.52 -4.11
N LEU A 309 3.07 18.42 -3.13
CA LEU A 309 1.76 19.02 -2.93
C LEU A 309 1.24 19.73 -4.19
N ALA A 310 2.12 20.37 -4.96
CA ALA A 310 1.75 21.02 -6.21
C ALA A 310 1.16 20.02 -7.23
N GLU A 311 1.81 18.89 -7.44
CA GLU A 311 1.30 17.82 -8.31
C GLU A 311 -0.05 17.28 -7.81
N ALA A 312 -0.20 17.12 -6.51
CA ALA A 312 -1.45 16.66 -5.93
C ALA A 312 -2.61 17.65 -6.11
N ARG A 313 -2.32 18.95 -6.01
CA ARG A 313 -3.31 20.00 -6.28
C ARG A 313 -3.69 20.06 -7.76
N VAL A 314 -2.75 19.83 -8.69
CA VAL A 314 -3.03 19.71 -10.13
C VAL A 314 -3.96 18.52 -10.38
N LEU A 315 -3.64 17.32 -9.88
CA LEU A 315 -4.52 16.15 -9.99
C LEU A 315 -5.92 16.45 -9.43
N TYR A 316 -5.97 17.02 -8.22
CA TYR A 316 -7.21 17.35 -7.54
C TYR A 316 -8.09 18.28 -8.38
N ARG A 317 -7.52 19.34 -8.98
CA ARG A 317 -8.27 20.27 -9.82
C ARG A 317 -8.67 19.66 -11.16
N ASP A 318 -7.72 19.02 -11.83
CA ASP A 318 -7.83 18.73 -13.25
C ASP A 318 -8.36 17.34 -13.52
N ASN A 319 -8.05 16.33 -12.70
CA ASN A 319 -8.40 14.94 -12.98
C ASN A 319 -9.64 14.45 -12.20
N LEU A 320 -9.93 15.05 -11.04
CA LEU A 320 -11.09 14.66 -10.23
C LEU A 320 -12.30 15.53 -10.62
N ALA A 321 -13.32 14.95 -11.23
CA ALA A 321 -14.54 15.65 -11.64
C ALA A 321 -15.70 15.47 -10.64
N GLY A 322 -15.66 14.37 -9.86
CA GLY A 322 -16.62 14.09 -8.79
C GLY A 322 -16.46 15.00 -7.57
N SER A 323 -17.29 14.75 -6.54
CA SER A 323 -17.08 15.40 -5.24
C SER A 323 -15.74 14.95 -4.63
N LYS A 324 -14.93 15.89 -4.17
CA LYS A 324 -13.51 15.63 -3.94
C LYS A 324 -12.98 16.41 -2.76
N GLU A 325 -12.17 15.78 -1.93
CA GLU A 325 -11.59 16.37 -0.73
C GLU A 325 -10.08 16.12 -0.72
N LEU A 326 -9.27 17.16 -0.57
CA LEU A 326 -7.82 17.07 -0.39
C LEU A 326 -7.47 17.42 1.06
N LEU A 327 -6.90 16.47 1.77
CA LEU A 327 -6.38 16.65 3.13
C LEU A 327 -4.86 16.63 3.09
N VAL A 328 -4.27 17.77 3.47
CA VAL A 328 -2.83 17.96 3.60
C VAL A 328 -2.47 17.83 5.08
N PHE A 329 -1.67 16.84 5.43
CA PHE A 329 -1.17 16.67 6.80
C PHE A 329 0.04 17.57 7.00
N GLU A 330 -0.09 18.54 7.92
CA GLU A 330 0.97 19.48 8.27
C GLU A 330 2.22 18.74 8.78
N ASP A 331 3.40 19.17 8.34
CA ASP A 331 4.69 18.61 8.74
C ASP A 331 4.87 17.10 8.49
N ALA A 332 3.99 16.49 7.69
CA ALA A 332 4.05 15.07 7.38
C ALA A 332 4.79 14.79 6.06
N PHE A 333 5.37 13.59 5.98
CA PHE A 333 6.13 13.09 4.82
C PHE A 333 5.38 11.92 4.16
N HIS A 334 6.06 11.15 3.30
CA HIS A 334 5.47 9.96 2.70
C HIS A 334 5.14 8.89 3.75
N GLY A 335 3.94 8.33 3.65
CA GLY A 335 3.37 7.38 4.59
C GLY A 335 2.31 8.00 5.48
N SER A 336 1.50 7.15 6.10
CA SER A 336 0.32 7.58 6.87
C SER A 336 0.29 7.05 8.29
N ASP A 337 1.32 6.32 8.73
CA ASP A 337 1.39 5.80 10.09
C ASP A 337 1.63 6.92 11.10
N GLY A 338 1.13 6.79 12.33
CA GLY A 338 1.59 7.56 13.49
C GLY A 338 1.53 9.09 13.35
N LEU A 339 0.56 9.63 12.60
CA LEU A 339 0.50 11.06 12.30
C LEU A 339 0.09 11.84 13.55
N ASP A 340 0.90 12.82 13.96
CA ASP A 340 0.65 13.65 15.16
C ASP A 340 -0.71 14.35 15.06
N CYS A 341 -1.04 14.91 13.88
CA CYS A 341 -2.31 15.58 13.61
C CYS A 341 -3.54 14.66 13.63
N LEU A 342 -3.32 13.33 13.70
CA LEU A 342 -4.35 12.30 13.89
C LEU A 342 -4.23 11.62 15.26
N GLY A 343 -3.55 12.24 16.23
CA GLY A 343 -3.35 11.64 17.56
C GLY A 343 -2.50 10.37 17.54
N GLY A 344 -1.61 10.22 16.56
CA GLY A 344 -0.78 9.05 16.36
C GLY A 344 -1.47 7.89 15.62
N MET A 345 -2.67 8.11 15.07
CA MET A 345 -3.36 7.11 14.24
C MET A 345 -2.79 7.03 12.82
N ASN A 346 -3.22 6.00 12.08
CA ASN A 346 -2.90 5.84 10.67
C ASN A 346 -3.96 6.56 9.80
N GLY A 347 -3.56 7.18 8.68
CA GLY A 347 -4.49 7.77 7.72
C GLY A 347 -5.55 6.79 7.15
N THR A 348 -5.32 5.49 7.27
CA THR A 348 -6.29 4.43 6.93
C THR A 348 -7.52 4.49 7.84
N ASP A 349 -7.37 4.80 9.13
CA ASP A 349 -8.52 4.97 10.04
C ASP A 349 -9.42 6.12 9.56
N LEU A 350 -8.79 7.24 9.19
CA LEU A 350 -9.49 8.40 8.63
C LEU A 350 -10.21 8.06 7.31
N ALA A 351 -9.54 7.35 6.40
CA ALA A 351 -10.17 6.92 5.16
C ALA A 351 -11.35 5.97 5.40
N ALA A 352 -11.25 5.09 6.40
CA ALA A 352 -12.34 4.18 6.77
C ALA A 352 -13.58 4.94 7.28
N ASP A 353 -13.39 5.96 8.13
CA ASP A 353 -14.48 6.84 8.56
C ASP A 353 -15.07 7.64 7.38
N TRP A 354 -14.22 8.19 6.52
CA TRP A 354 -14.67 8.96 5.36
C TRP A 354 -15.52 8.10 4.41
N ILE A 355 -15.09 6.87 4.13
CA ILE A 355 -15.85 5.92 3.29
C ILE A 355 -17.16 5.52 3.98
N LEU A 356 -17.14 5.20 5.28
CA LEU A 356 -18.33 4.84 6.04
C LEU A 356 -19.37 5.98 6.00
N ASP A 357 -18.94 7.22 6.13
CA ASP A 357 -19.81 8.38 6.02
C ASP A 357 -20.54 8.44 4.67
N ARG A 358 -19.89 8.05 3.57
CA ARG A 358 -20.53 7.96 2.25
C ARG A 358 -21.52 6.80 2.15
N CYS A 359 -21.19 5.65 2.72
CA CYS A 359 -22.14 4.53 2.85
C CYS A 359 -23.41 4.93 3.61
N LEU A 360 -23.27 5.82 4.59
CA LEU A 360 -24.37 6.37 5.39
C LEU A 360 -25.08 7.58 4.74
N GLY A 361 -24.74 7.91 3.49
CA GLY A 361 -25.39 8.98 2.73
C GLY A 361 -24.96 10.40 3.11
N LYS A 362 -23.89 10.58 3.91
CA LYS A 362 -23.35 11.92 4.17
C LYS A 362 -22.61 12.43 2.93
N PRO A 363 -22.84 13.68 2.49
CA PRO A 363 -22.18 14.22 1.31
C PRO A 363 -20.68 14.50 1.57
N VAL A 364 -19.90 14.55 0.50
CA VAL A 364 -18.50 15.02 0.54
C VAL A 364 -18.49 16.54 0.72
N VAL A 365 -17.65 17.03 1.64
CA VAL A 365 -17.35 18.46 1.75
C VAL A 365 -16.16 18.74 0.83
N SER A 366 -16.45 19.20 -0.39
CA SER A 366 -15.39 19.42 -1.36
C SER A 366 -14.51 20.61 -0.98
N GLY A 367 -13.19 20.44 -1.10
CA GLY A 367 -12.22 21.48 -0.77
C GLY A 367 -10.81 20.95 -0.54
N GLU A 368 -9.88 21.89 -0.41
CA GLU A 368 -8.48 21.64 -0.05
C GLU A 368 -8.25 22.14 1.37
N PHE A 369 -7.84 21.24 2.27
CA PHE A 369 -7.77 21.52 3.70
C PHE A 369 -6.43 21.11 4.30
N LEU A 370 -5.95 21.94 5.21
CA LEU A 370 -4.83 21.62 6.11
C LEU A 370 -5.37 20.90 7.34
N VAL A 371 -4.73 19.80 7.70
CA VAL A 371 -4.93 19.06 8.94
C VAL A 371 -3.74 19.37 9.83
N GLY A 372 -3.86 20.46 10.59
CA GLY A 372 -2.78 21.02 11.40
C GLY A 372 -2.49 20.19 12.65
N LYS A 373 -1.25 20.24 13.13
CA LYS A 373 -0.78 19.50 14.32
C LYS A 373 -1.53 19.91 15.59
N ASP A 374 -1.85 21.19 15.72
CA ASP A 374 -2.54 21.77 16.87
C ASP A 374 -4.07 21.89 16.66
N SER A 375 -4.58 21.30 15.58
CA SER A 375 -6.02 21.28 15.26
C SER A 375 -6.71 20.06 15.90
N LEU A 376 -8.05 19.99 15.83
CA LEU A 376 -8.81 18.77 16.12
C LEU A 376 -8.71 17.76 14.96
N GLY A 377 -7.57 17.75 14.26
CA GLY A 377 -7.28 16.96 13.08
C GLY A 377 -8.33 17.17 11.98
N PRO A 378 -8.83 16.08 11.35
CA PRO A 378 -9.74 16.15 10.21
C PRO A 378 -11.13 16.70 10.59
N TYR A 379 -11.41 16.88 11.89
CA TYR A 379 -12.68 17.38 12.40
C TYR A 379 -12.72 18.91 12.50
N SER A 380 -11.57 19.59 12.47
CA SER A 380 -11.48 21.06 12.40
C SER A 380 -10.67 21.48 11.18
N ARG A 381 -11.20 21.15 9.99
CA ARG A 381 -10.57 21.46 8.71
C ARG A 381 -10.29 22.96 8.60
N GLN A 382 -9.05 23.31 8.27
CA GLN A 382 -8.66 24.67 7.99
C GLN A 382 -8.38 24.82 6.49
N PRO A 383 -8.71 25.95 5.85
CA PRO A 383 -8.23 26.22 4.51
C PRO A 383 -6.69 26.12 4.45
N LEU A 384 -6.14 25.76 3.29
CA LEU A 384 -4.70 25.85 3.06
C LEU A 384 -4.21 27.27 3.35
N THR A 385 -3.05 27.39 4.02
CA THR A 385 -2.45 28.68 4.33
C THR A 385 -1.55 29.17 3.20
N MET A 386 -1.04 30.40 3.32
CA MET A 386 -0.08 30.94 2.34
C MET A 386 1.11 30.00 2.10
N TRP A 387 1.56 29.26 3.12
CA TRP A 387 2.70 28.35 3.03
C TRP A 387 2.45 27.15 2.13
N GLN A 388 1.23 26.61 2.14
CA GLN A 388 0.86 25.49 1.28
C GLN A 388 0.46 25.97 -0.13
N THR A 389 -0.11 27.17 -0.25
CA THR A 389 -0.51 27.71 -1.55
C THR A 389 0.64 28.33 -2.35
N SER A 390 1.68 28.86 -1.70
CA SER A 390 2.79 29.55 -2.38
C SER A 390 3.85 28.59 -2.95
N ARG A 391 3.83 27.33 -2.53
CA ARG A 391 4.80 26.30 -2.96
C ARG A 391 4.57 25.78 -4.38
N GLU A 392 3.52 26.22 -5.08
CA GLU A 392 3.36 25.89 -6.51
C GLU A 392 4.49 26.48 -7.39
N ASN A 393 5.32 27.39 -6.86
CA ASN A 393 6.37 28.11 -7.61
C ASN A 393 7.80 27.98 -7.03
N LEU A 394 8.03 27.10 -6.05
CA LEU A 394 9.35 26.81 -5.48
C LEU A 394 9.76 25.40 -5.86
#